data_AF-A0AAU7XNV2-F1
#
_entry.id   AF-A0AAU7XNV2-F1
#
_cell.length_a   1.000
_cell.length_b   1.000
_cell.length_c   1.000
_cell.angle_alpha   90.00
_cell.angle_beta   90.00
_cell.angle_gamma   90.00
#
_symmetry.space_group_name_H-M   'P 1'
#
loop_
_entity.id
_entity.type
_entity.pdbx_description
1 polymer ?
#
loop_
_entity_poly.entity_id
_entity_poly.type
_entity_poly.pdbx_seq_one_letter_code
_entity_poly.pdbx_strand_id
1 'polypeptide(L)'
;MTAPVENAKRIRSSEELGKLVQQARREQSLLQSDIAGLAGTGNRFIVDLERGKPTLQLQKVLDVLDLMGLEVVIRRKGSHHD
;
A
#
# COMPACT_ATOMS: atom_id res chain seq x y z
N MET A 1 -2.13 -25.94 7.74
CA MET A 1 -3.44 -25.42 7.27
C MET A 1 -3.28 -23.93 7.04
N THR A 2 -2.77 -23.54 5.87
CA THR A 2 -2.64 -22.13 5.51
C THR A 2 -4.02 -21.66 5.09
N ALA A 3 -4.60 -20.71 5.85
CA ALA A 3 -5.87 -20.10 5.49
C ALA A 3 -5.81 -19.59 4.03
N PRO A 4 -6.92 -19.62 3.28
CA PRO A 4 -6.93 -19.01 1.96
C PRO A 4 -6.53 -17.55 2.14
N VAL A 5 -5.62 -17.07 1.30
CA VAL A 5 -5.33 -15.64 1.16
C VAL A 5 -6.57 -15.01 0.53
N GLU A 6 -7.62 -14.85 1.33
CA GLU A 6 -8.87 -14.26 0.89
C GLU A 6 -8.57 -12.80 0.53
N ASN A 7 -8.62 -12.52 -0.78
CA ASN A 7 -8.49 -11.21 -1.43
C ASN A 7 -7.08 -10.70 -1.75
N ALA A 8 -6.17 -11.54 -2.26
CA ALA A 8 -4.94 -11.06 -2.89
C ALA A 8 -5.22 -10.30 -4.21
N LYS A 9 -5.31 -8.96 -4.14
CA LYS A 9 -5.44 -8.08 -5.32
C LYS A 9 -4.08 -7.88 -6.00
N ARG A 10 -3.99 -8.15 -7.31
CA ARG A 10 -2.78 -7.83 -8.09
C ARG A 10 -2.75 -6.33 -8.36
N ILE A 11 -1.72 -5.65 -7.86
CA ILE A 11 -1.46 -4.23 -8.11
C ILE A 11 -0.62 -4.07 -9.38
N ARG A 12 -1.10 -3.25 -10.33
CA ARG A 12 -0.45 -2.97 -11.62
C ARG A 12 -0.03 -1.51 -11.82
N SER A 13 -0.44 -0.62 -10.93
CA SER A 13 -0.09 0.81 -10.99
C SER A 13 0.06 1.43 -9.60
N SER A 14 0.73 2.58 -9.54
CA SER A 14 0.83 3.38 -8.31
C SER A 14 -0.54 3.89 -7.85
N GLU A 15 -1.47 4.16 -8.77
CA GLU A 15 -2.85 4.55 -8.45
C GLU A 15 -3.64 3.42 -7.77
N GLU A 16 -3.49 2.18 -8.26
CA GLU A 16 -4.11 1.02 -7.62
C GLU A 16 -3.57 0.82 -6.20
N LEU A 17 -2.26 0.99 -6.00
CA LEU A 17 -1.64 0.94 -4.69
C LEU A 17 -2.17 2.05 -3.76
N GLY A 18 -2.19 3.29 -4.25
CA GLY A 18 -2.65 4.46 -3.48
C GLY A 18 -4.10 4.33 -3.02
N LYS A 19 -4.98 3.82 -3.87
CA LYS A 19 -6.39 3.53 -3.50
C LYS A 19 -6.48 2.47 -2.40
N LEU A 20 -5.64 1.44 -2.45
CA LEU A 20 -5.62 0.39 -1.44
C LEU A 20 -5.14 0.92 -0.08
N VAL A 21 -4.08 1.75 -0.08
CA VAL A 21 -3.61 2.44 1.13
C VAL A 21 -4.70 3.36 1.70
N GLN A 22 -5.36 4.15 0.85
CA GLN A 22 -6.45 5.02 1.27
C GLN A 22 -7.62 4.22 1.87
N GLN A 23 -7.98 3.09 1.28
CA GLN A 23 -9.03 2.21 1.78
C GLN A 23 -8.66 1.67 3.16
N ALA A 24 -7.47 1.07 3.32
CA ALA A 24 -6.99 0.54 4.59
C ALA A 24 -6.98 1.61 5.69
N ARG A 25 -6.51 2.84 5.37
CA ARG A 25 -6.57 3.97 6.30
C ARG A 25 -8.00 4.28 6.75
N ARG A 26 -8.94 4.34 5.80
CA ARG A 26 -10.35 4.68 6.09
C ARG A 26 -11.05 3.60 6.91
N GLU A 27 -10.74 2.33 6.67
CA GLU A 27 -11.24 1.20 7.47
C GLU A 27 -10.81 1.31 8.94
N GLN A 28 -9.62 1.86 9.18
CA GLN A 28 -9.10 2.16 10.52
C GLN A 28 -9.57 3.52 11.08
N SER A 29 -10.42 4.26 10.36
CA SER A 29 -10.89 5.61 10.74
C SER A 29 -9.79 6.64 11.03
N LEU A 30 -8.63 6.52 10.37
CA LEU A 30 -7.49 7.42 10.55
C LEU A 30 -7.50 8.58 9.54
N LEU A 31 -7.00 9.74 9.95
CA LEU A 31 -6.68 10.86 9.06
C LEU A 31 -5.31 10.65 8.39
N GLN A 32 -5.07 11.36 7.29
CA GLN A 32 -3.76 11.32 6.61
C GLN A 32 -2.63 11.81 7.53
N SER A 33 -2.92 12.79 8.38
CA SER A 33 -1.98 13.31 9.38
C SER A 33 -1.59 12.27 10.43
N ASP A 34 -2.51 11.37 10.79
CA ASP A 34 -2.27 10.36 11.82
C ASP A 34 -1.25 9.35 11.31
N ILE A 35 -1.43 8.85 10.08
CA ILE A 35 -0.45 7.98 9.43
C ILE A 35 0.87 8.71 9.20
N ALA A 36 0.84 9.98 8.77
CA ALA A 36 2.06 10.73 8.52
C ALA A 36 2.95 10.79 9.77
N GLY A 37 2.35 11.05 10.94
CA GLY A 37 3.04 11.04 12.23
C GLY A 37 3.59 9.66 12.60
N LEU A 38 2.77 8.62 12.49
CA LEU A 38 3.16 7.25 12.82
C LEU A 38 4.28 6.70 11.92
N ALA A 39 4.25 7.04 10.62
CA ALA A 39 5.25 6.61 9.64
C ALA A 39 6.50 7.51 9.60
N GLY A 40 6.58 8.56 10.44
CA GLY A 40 7.70 9.51 10.43
C GLY A 40 7.86 10.25 9.09
N THR A 41 6.75 10.51 8.39
CA THR A 41 6.74 11.20 7.09
C THR A 41 5.99 12.53 7.16
N GLY A 42 6.17 13.39 6.15
CA GLY A 42 5.36 14.59 6.02
C GLY A 42 3.97 14.27 5.47
N ASN A 43 2.92 15.00 5.90
CA ASN A 43 1.54 14.78 5.42
C ASN A 43 1.40 14.78 3.89
N ARG A 44 2.19 15.60 3.19
CA ARG A 44 2.22 15.62 1.71
C ARG A 44 2.64 14.28 1.10
N PHE A 45 3.51 13.51 1.77
CA PHE A 45 3.90 12.18 1.33
C PHE A 45 2.68 11.24 1.32
N ILE A 46 1.87 11.24 2.38
CA ILE A 46 0.65 10.42 2.45
C ILE A 46 -0.37 10.85 1.39
N VAL A 47 -0.55 12.15 1.18
CA VAL A 47 -1.41 12.69 0.10
C VAL A 47 -0.93 12.22 -1.27
N ASP A 48 0.36 12.34 -1.56
CA ASP A 48 0.96 11.92 -2.83
C ASP A 48 0.84 10.39 -3.02
N LEU A 49 1.03 9.60 -1.95
CA LEU A 49 0.87 8.14 -1.94
C LEU A 49 -0.56 7.72 -2.27
N GLU A 50 -1.56 8.27 -1.57
CA GLU A 50 -2.97 7.92 -1.82
C GLU A 50 -3.47 8.35 -3.20
N ARG A 51 -2.90 9.43 -3.75
CA ARG A 51 -3.15 9.87 -5.13
C ARG A 51 -2.41 9.02 -6.17
N GLY A 52 -1.55 8.10 -5.73
CA GLY A 52 -0.81 7.21 -6.61
C GLY A 52 0.30 7.89 -7.38
N LYS A 53 0.98 8.89 -6.78
CA LYS A 53 2.13 9.55 -7.41
C LYS A 53 3.15 8.50 -7.87
N PRO A 54 3.56 8.49 -9.16
CA PRO A 54 4.49 7.48 -9.69
C PRO A 54 5.88 7.53 -9.04
N THR A 55 6.26 8.68 -8.50
CA THR A 55 7.58 8.94 -7.92
C THR A 55 7.48 9.17 -6.41
N LEU A 56 7.70 8.09 -5.67
CA LEU A 56 7.79 8.08 -4.21
C LEU A 56 9.01 7.27 -3.78
N GLN A 57 9.57 7.60 -2.61
CA GLN A 57 10.66 6.81 -2.05
C GLN A 57 10.10 5.44 -1.61
N LEU A 58 10.58 4.37 -2.25
CA LEU A 58 10.05 3.01 -2.05
C LEU A 58 10.04 2.60 -0.57
N GLN A 59 11.12 2.83 0.17
CA GLN A 59 11.20 2.44 1.59
C GLN A 59 10.05 3.02 2.41
N LYS A 60 9.76 4.32 2.25
CA LYS A 60 8.64 4.97 2.95
C LYS A 60 7.28 4.42 2.55
N VAL A 61 7.13 3.95 1.31
CA VAL A 61 5.90 3.29 0.88
C VAL A 61 5.76 1.95 1.61
N LEU A 62 6.84 1.18 1.71
CA LEU A 62 6.85 -0.09 2.45
C LEU A 62 6.52 0.13 3.93
N ASP A 63 7.11 1.15 4.57
CA ASP A 63 6.85 1.47 5.97
C ASP A 63 5.37 1.84 6.22
N VAL A 64 4.75 2.59 5.29
CA VAL A 64 3.31 2.92 5.38
C VAL A 64 2.44 1.69 5.12
N LEU A 65 2.81 0.81 4.20
CA LEU A 65 2.07 -0.43 3.96
C LEU A 65 2.07 -1.31 5.21
N ASP A 66 3.23 -1.52 5.83
CA ASP A 66 3.36 -2.28 7.07
C ASP A 66 2.50 -1.70 8.20
N LEU A 67 2.57 -0.38 8.40
CA LEU A 67 1.72 0.31 9.38
C LEU A 67 0.22 0.12 9.12
N MET A 68 -0.19 0.02 7.86
CA MET A 68 -1.58 -0.24 7.46
C MET A 68 -1.98 -1.72 7.51
N GLY A 69 -1.09 -2.62 7.96
CA GLY A 69 -1.34 -4.06 7.98
C GLY A 69 -1.32 -4.68 6.58
N LEU A 70 -0.60 -4.07 5.64
CA LEU A 70 -0.47 -4.50 4.26
C LEU A 70 0.94 -5.00 4.00
N GLU A 71 1.06 -6.10 3.25
CA GLU A 71 2.35 -6.69 2.89
C GLU A 71 2.61 -6.65 1.37
N VAL A 72 3.89 -6.50 1.00
CA VAL A 72 4.35 -6.66 -0.38
C VAL A 72 5.01 -8.01 -0.54
N VAL A 73 4.47 -8.85 -1.43
CA VAL A 73 4.99 -10.18 -1.72
C VAL A 73 5.60 -10.22 -3.12
N ILE A 74 6.85 -10.65 -3.23
CA ILE A 74 7.52 -10.90 -4.51
C ILE A 74 7.31 -12.35 -4.92
N ARG A 75 6.70 -12.54 -6.10
CA ARG A 75 6.46 -13.86 -6.70
C ARG A 75 6.72 -13.82 -8.19
N ARG A 76 7.09 -14.96 -8.78
CA ARG A 76 7.13 -15.10 -10.24
C ARG A 76 5.72 -14.85 -10.80
N LYS A 77 5.62 -14.07 -11.89
CA LYS A 77 4.39 -14.03 -12.69
C LYS A 77 4.17 -15.46 -13.19
N GLY A 78 2.94 -15.98 -13.06
CA GLY A 78 2.61 -17.31 -13.59
C GLY A 78 3.07 -17.36 -15.04
N SER A 79 3.91 -18.35 -15.36
CA SER A 79 4.35 -18.60 -16.73
C SER A 79 3.11 -18.87 -17.57
N HIS A 80 2.87 -18.02 -18.58
CA HIS A 80 2.21 -18.52 -19.79
C HIS A 80 3.15 -19.60 -20.32
N HIS A 81 2.89 -20.85 -19.96
CA HIS A 81 3.39 -21.97 -20.74
C HIS A 81 2.33 -22.16 -21.82
N ASP A 82 2.65 -21.64 -23.01
CA ASP A 82 1.99 -21.72 -24.32
C ASP A 82 0.45 -21.88 -24.36
#